data_AF-A0A946YNN2-F1
#
_entry.id   AF-A0A946YNN2-F1
#
_cell.length_a   1.000
_cell.length_b   1.000
_cell.length_c   1.000
_cell.angle_alpha   90.00
_cell.angle_beta   90.00
_cell.angle_gamma   90.00
#
_symmetry.space_group_name_H-M   'P 1'
#
loop_
_entity.id
_entity.type
_entity.pdbx_description
1 polymer ?
#
loop_
_entity_poly.entity_id
_entity_poly.type
_entity_poly.pdbx_seq_one_letter_code
_entity_poly.pdbx_strand_id
1 'polypeptide(L)'
;MASALAQLAACGGSGGGGAVAAPPLPEFTAAPLTAASASLSFAQVKRFRFSRSDAPDASYYRLLENVDGQSGFSVIADNIAPGTQSIDIEVPLCHRLNASYFLQSCNPLGCTDSATVPV
;
A
#
# COMPACT_ATOMS: atom_id res chain seq x y z
N MET A 1 -34.82 8.37 -41.04
CA MET A 1 -36.15 8.95 -40.83
C MET A 1 -35.98 10.18 -39.98
N ALA A 2 -36.30 11.34 -40.55
CA ALA A 2 -36.18 12.66 -39.96
C ALA A 2 -37.47 13.04 -39.22
N SER A 3 -37.36 13.74 -38.10
CA SER A 3 -38.41 14.56 -37.47
C SER A 3 -37.69 15.70 -36.73
N ALA A 4 -37.64 16.93 -37.27
CA ALA A 4 -38.64 18.01 -37.21
C ALA A 4 -38.86 18.50 -35.76
N LEU A 5 -38.09 19.47 -35.27
CA LEU A 5 -38.27 20.95 -35.33
C LEU A 5 -39.54 21.47 -34.63
N ALA A 6 -39.35 22.20 -33.53
CA ALA A 6 -40.21 23.32 -33.12
C ALA A 6 -39.34 24.37 -32.40
N GLN A 7 -39.15 25.52 -33.06
CA GLN A 7 -38.52 26.73 -32.54
C GLN A 7 -39.62 27.63 -31.95
N LEU A 8 -39.39 28.22 -30.78
CA LEU A 8 -40.14 29.39 -30.31
C LEU A 8 -39.18 30.54 -29.98
N ALA A 9 -39.70 31.74 -30.22
CA ALA A 9 -39.00 32.97 -30.49
C ALA A 9 -38.44 33.71 -29.27
N ALA A 10 -37.58 34.66 -29.62
CA ALA A 10 -36.84 35.61 -28.82
C ALA A 10 -37.67 36.47 -27.85
N CYS A 11 -37.02 36.95 -26.79
CA CYS A 11 -37.17 38.32 -26.31
C CYS A 11 -35.78 38.87 -25.96
N GLY A 12 -35.42 39.96 -26.63
CA GLY A 12 -34.18 40.70 -26.39
C GLY A 12 -34.19 41.44 -25.05
N GLY A 13 -33.00 41.75 -24.56
CA GLY A 13 -32.80 42.55 -23.37
C GLY A 13 -31.32 42.80 -23.11
N SER A 14 -30.70 43.62 -23.94
CA SER A 14 -29.37 44.18 -23.72
C SER A 14 -29.44 45.22 -22.59
N GLY A 15 -28.75 44.95 -21.48
CA GLY A 15 -28.59 45.89 -20.37
C GLY A 15 -27.27 45.63 -19.67
N GLY A 16 -26.25 46.43 -19.99
CA GLY A 16 -24.98 46.44 -19.30
C GLY A 16 -25.08 47.08 -17.92
N GLY A 17 -24.41 46.47 -16.95
CA GLY A 17 -24.21 47.00 -15.60
C GLY A 17 -23.19 46.11 -14.89
N GLY A 18 -21.98 46.64 -14.69
CA GLY A 18 -20.86 45.90 -14.12
C GLY A 18 -21.05 45.49 -12.66
N ALA A 19 -20.25 44.48 -12.27
CA ALA A 19 -19.89 44.02 -10.91
C ALA A 19 -21.02 44.03 -9.86
N VAL A 20 -21.43 42.88 -9.34
CA VAL A 20 -20.58 42.06 -8.47
C VAL A 20 -21.03 40.59 -8.53
N ALA A 21 -20.13 39.68 -8.91
CA ALA A 21 -20.34 38.27 -8.63
C ALA A 21 -20.08 38.06 -7.13
N ALA A 22 -21.12 38.19 -6.32
CA ALA A 22 -21.09 37.66 -4.96
C ALA A 22 -21.15 36.12 -5.09
N PRO A 23 -20.13 35.39 -4.61
CA PRO A 23 -20.17 33.92 -4.63
C PRO A 23 -21.34 33.40 -3.79
N PRO A 24 -22.01 32.30 -4.18
CA PRO A 24 -23.06 31.69 -3.36
C PRO A 24 -22.49 31.26 -2.01
N LEU A 25 -23.18 31.62 -0.92
CA LEU A 25 -22.78 31.26 0.43
C LEU A 25 -22.80 29.72 0.58
N PRO A 26 -21.78 29.11 1.21
CA PRO A 26 -21.75 27.66 1.40
C PRO A 26 -22.93 27.20 2.25
N GLU A 27 -23.63 26.16 1.82
CA GLU A 27 -24.72 25.52 2.58
C GLU A 27 -24.12 24.86 3.83
N PHE A 28 -24.51 25.37 5.00
CA PHE A 28 -24.02 24.91 6.30
C PHE A 28 -24.66 23.58 6.69
N THR A 29 -24.02 22.47 6.33
CA THR A 29 -24.31 21.18 6.97
C THR A 29 -23.63 21.19 8.34
N ALA A 30 -24.43 21.22 9.41
CA ALA A 30 -23.91 21.28 10.77
C ALA A 30 -23.10 20.02 11.11
N ALA A 31 -21.91 20.21 11.68
CA ALA A 31 -21.14 19.13 12.29
C ALA A 31 -21.97 18.45 13.40
N PRO A 32 -21.73 17.16 13.69
CA PRO A 32 -22.35 16.51 14.84
C PRO A 32 -22.06 17.31 16.11
N LEU A 33 -23.10 17.63 16.87
CA LEU A 33 -22.95 18.42 18.11
C LEU A 33 -22.18 17.66 19.21
N THR A 34 -21.98 16.35 19.03
CA THR A 34 -21.27 15.48 19.98
C THR A 34 -20.39 14.49 19.23
N ALA A 35 -19.14 14.38 19.65
CA ALA A 35 -18.21 13.38 19.13
C ALA A 35 -18.50 11.99 19.74
N ALA A 36 -18.32 10.94 18.94
CA ALA A 36 -18.31 9.57 19.43
C ALA A 36 -17.01 9.29 20.21
N SER A 37 -17.10 8.53 21.29
CA SER A 37 -15.93 8.04 22.03
C SER A 37 -15.37 6.79 21.36
N ALA A 38 -14.13 6.84 20.88
CA ALA A 38 -13.40 5.72 20.29
C ALA A 38 -12.24 5.29 21.21
N SER A 39 -12.03 3.97 21.34
CA SER A 39 -10.84 3.41 21.99
C SER A 39 -10.26 2.26 21.17
N LEU A 40 -8.95 2.30 20.98
CA LEU A 40 -8.19 1.31 20.22
C LEU A 40 -6.98 0.88 21.07
N SER A 41 -6.72 -0.42 21.16
CA SER A 41 -5.55 -0.95 21.86
C SER A 41 -4.87 -2.04 21.03
N PHE A 42 -3.57 -1.90 20.82
CA PHE A 42 -2.73 -2.93 20.20
C PHE A 42 -2.18 -3.89 21.26
N ALA A 43 -2.04 -5.16 20.86
CA ALA A 43 -1.40 -6.22 21.63
C ALA A 43 -0.11 -6.68 20.94
N GLN A 44 0.80 -7.24 21.73
CA GLN A 44 2.15 -7.61 21.31
C GLN A 44 2.15 -8.58 20.11
N VAL A 45 2.77 -8.20 18.98
CA VAL A 45 2.95 -9.04 17.80
C VAL A 45 4.27 -9.81 17.88
N LYS A 46 4.25 -11.09 17.49
CA LYS A 46 5.47 -11.90 17.40
C LYS A 46 6.27 -11.50 16.15
N ARG A 47 7.60 -11.53 16.26
CA ARG A 47 8.50 -11.21 15.17
C ARG A 47 9.44 -12.38 14.92
N PHE A 48 9.70 -12.68 13.66
CA PHE A 48 10.84 -13.49 13.27
C PHE A 48 12.00 -12.57 12.95
N ARG A 49 13.19 -12.95 13.41
CA ARG A 49 14.43 -12.23 13.14
C ARG A 49 15.33 -13.09 12.26
N PHE A 50 15.49 -12.67 11.02
CA PHE A 50 16.46 -13.25 10.11
C PHE A 50 17.82 -12.64 10.36
N SER A 51 18.82 -13.46 10.70
CA SER A 51 20.21 -13.03 10.87
C SER A 51 21.06 -13.56 9.73
N ARG A 52 21.97 -12.74 9.21
CA ARG A 52 22.75 -13.04 8.00
C ARG A 52 24.13 -12.38 8.01
N SER A 53 25.06 -13.00 7.29
CA SER A 53 26.32 -12.37 6.87
C SER A 53 26.24 -11.95 5.41
N ASP A 54 26.96 -10.89 5.05
CA ASP A 54 26.97 -10.45 3.66
C ASP A 54 27.78 -11.40 2.77
N ALA A 55 27.23 -11.70 1.59
CA ALA A 55 27.98 -12.29 0.50
C ALA A 55 28.80 -11.19 -0.19
N PRO A 56 30.08 -11.45 -0.55
CA PRO A 56 31.02 -10.42 -1.01
C PRO A 56 30.57 -9.73 -2.30
N ASP A 57 29.91 -10.45 -3.20
CA ASP A 57 29.52 -9.95 -4.52
C ASP A 57 28.03 -9.57 -4.60
N ALA A 58 27.33 -9.54 -3.48
CA ALA A 58 25.92 -9.17 -3.41
C ALA A 58 25.76 -7.65 -3.26
N SER A 59 25.00 -7.06 -4.17
CA SER A 59 24.65 -5.63 -4.13
C SER A 59 23.33 -5.36 -3.41
N TYR A 60 22.46 -6.35 -3.32
CA TYR A 60 21.20 -6.31 -2.58
C TYR A 60 20.72 -7.73 -2.29
N TYR A 61 19.63 -7.84 -1.54
CA TYR A 61 19.05 -9.13 -1.20
C TYR A 61 17.54 -9.11 -1.17
N ARG A 62 16.96 -10.30 -1.26
CA ARG A 62 15.52 -10.53 -1.11
C ARG A 62 15.26 -11.59 -0.05
N LEU A 63 14.21 -11.42 0.72
CA LEU A 63 13.67 -12.45 1.59
C LEU A 63 12.41 -13.01 0.94
N LEU A 64 12.38 -14.32 0.75
CA LEU A 64 11.24 -15.02 0.18
C LEU A 64 10.60 -15.90 1.25
N GLU A 65 9.28 -16.02 1.16
CA GLU A 65 8.45 -16.81 2.06
C GLU A 65 7.51 -17.70 1.25
N ASN A 66 7.47 -18.98 1.61
CA ASN A 66 6.36 -19.86 1.33
C ASN A 66 5.51 -19.97 2.59
N VAL A 67 4.33 -19.35 2.56
CA VAL A 67 3.51 -19.05 3.74
C VAL A 67 2.98 -20.28 4.47
N ASP A 68 2.66 -21.34 3.74
CA ASP A 68 1.98 -22.55 4.25
C ASP A 68 2.70 -23.84 3.84
N GLY A 69 3.85 -23.72 3.19
CA GLY A 69 4.65 -24.84 2.68
C GLY A 69 4.16 -25.39 1.33
N GLN A 70 3.07 -24.88 0.77
CA GLN A 70 2.43 -25.42 -0.44
C GLN A 70 2.12 -24.37 -1.51
N SER A 71 1.93 -23.11 -1.10
CA SER A 71 1.58 -21.98 -1.97
C SER A 71 2.76 -21.47 -2.82
N GLY A 72 3.97 -21.96 -2.55
CA GLY A 72 5.20 -21.54 -3.23
C GLY A 72 5.79 -20.27 -2.63
N PHE A 73 6.98 -19.89 -3.10
CA PHE A 73 7.73 -18.76 -2.55
C PHE A 73 7.34 -17.44 -3.20
N SER A 74 7.14 -16.43 -2.36
CA SER A 74 6.87 -15.04 -2.73
C SER A 74 7.84 -14.09 -2.03
N VAL A 75 8.18 -12.97 -2.67
CA VAL A 75 9.08 -11.98 -2.08
C VAL A 75 8.32 -11.18 -1.02
N ILE A 76 8.83 -11.20 0.22
CA ILE A 76 8.25 -10.46 1.35
C ILE A 76 9.11 -9.28 1.80
N ALA A 77 10.38 -9.27 1.42
CA ALA A 77 11.24 -8.09 1.50
C ALA A 77 12.22 -8.09 0.32
N ASP A 78 12.42 -6.93 -0.30
CA ASP A 78 13.27 -6.75 -1.49
C ASP A 78 14.23 -5.58 -1.28
N ASN A 79 15.27 -5.51 -2.11
CA ASN A 79 16.29 -4.46 -2.12
C ASN A 79 16.90 -4.20 -0.73
N ILE A 80 17.06 -5.26 0.07
CA ILE A 80 17.72 -5.16 1.37
C ILE A 80 19.20 -4.84 1.12
N ALA A 81 19.69 -3.73 1.69
CA ALA A 81 21.06 -3.29 1.50
C ALA A 81 22.06 -4.22 2.22
N PRO A 82 23.26 -4.44 1.65
CA PRO A 82 24.38 -5.02 2.36
C PRO A 82 24.71 -4.25 3.65
N GLY A 83 25.35 -4.91 4.62
CA GLY A 83 25.63 -4.37 5.95
C GLY A 83 24.47 -4.51 6.94
N THR A 84 23.28 -4.87 6.47
CA THR A 84 22.11 -5.17 7.33
C THR A 84 22.15 -6.62 7.78
N GLN A 85 22.69 -6.86 8.96
CA GLN A 85 22.89 -8.22 9.49
C GLN A 85 21.62 -8.85 10.05
N SER A 86 20.55 -8.07 10.28
CA SER A 86 19.29 -8.60 10.76
C SER A 86 18.06 -7.92 10.15
N ILE A 87 17.05 -8.72 9.83
CA ILE A 87 15.76 -8.28 9.32
C ILE A 87 14.68 -8.85 10.25
N ASP A 88 13.84 -7.98 10.80
CA ASP A 88 12.69 -8.41 11.60
C ASP A 88 11.43 -8.34 10.75
N ILE A 89 10.64 -9.40 10.75
CA ILE A 89 9.31 -9.44 10.12
C ILE A 89 8.24 -9.67 11.18
N GLU A 90 7.22 -8.82 11.18
CA GLU A 90 6.04 -9.02 12.02
C GLU A 90 5.18 -10.13 11.43
N VAL A 91 4.91 -11.15 12.25
CA VAL A 91 4.25 -12.38 11.80
C VAL A 91 3.10 -12.76 12.73
N PRO A 92 1.88 -12.94 12.19
CA PRO A 92 0.85 -13.70 12.87
C PRO A 92 1.28 -15.16 12.93
N LEU A 93 1.80 -15.60 14.09
CA LEU A 93 2.44 -16.93 14.23
C LEU A 93 1.52 -18.08 13.81
N CYS A 94 0.22 -17.97 14.08
CA CYS A 94 -0.79 -18.97 13.72
C CYS A 94 -0.93 -19.19 12.20
N HIS A 95 -0.54 -18.23 11.37
CA HIS A 95 -0.56 -18.32 9.91
C HIS A 95 0.81 -18.71 9.30
N ARG A 96 1.81 -19.02 10.14
CA ARG A 96 3.19 -19.25 9.71
C ARG A 96 3.80 -20.55 10.25
N LEU A 97 2.99 -21.41 10.88
CA LEU A 97 3.47 -22.66 11.46
C LEU A 97 4.05 -23.65 10.43
N ASN A 98 3.61 -23.56 9.18
CA ASN A 98 4.13 -24.38 8.08
C ASN A 98 4.96 -23.53 7.10
N ALA A 99 5.32 -22.30 7.49
CA ALA A 99 6.04 -21.41 6.61
C ALA A 99 7.49 -21.86 6.46
N SER A 100 8.07 -21.52 5.32
CA SER A 100 9.51 -21.64 5.09
C SER A 100 10.02 -20.44 4.34
N TYR A 101 11.30 -20.14 4.51
CA TYR A 101 11.93 -18.95 3.98
C TYR A 101 13.28 -19.28 3.38
N PHE A 102 13.72 -18.48 2.42
CA PHE A 102 15.11 -18.41 2.05
C PHE A 102 15.48 -16.99 1.68
N LEU A 103 16.78 -16.73 1.71
CA LEU A 103 17.34 -15.46 1.33
C LEU A 103 17.98 -15.57 -0.06
N GLN A 104 17.74 -14.58 -0.91
CA GLN A 104 18.48 -14.39 -2.14
C GLN A 104 19.56 -13.33 -1.97
N SER A 105 20.79 -13.68 -2.37
CA SER A 105 21.89 -12.74 -2.56
C SER A 105 21.95 -12.35 -4.03
N CYS A 106 21.81 -11.05 -4.33
CA CYS A 106 21.59 -10.58 -5.68
C CYS A 106 22.56 -9.50 -6.14
N ASN A 107 22.88 -9.53 -7.43
CA ASN A 107 23.64 -8.49 -8.12
C ASN A 107 23.09 -8.30 -9.56
N PRO A 108 23.66 -7.41 -10.39
CA PRO A 108 23.16 -7.19 -11.75
C PRO A 108 23.15 -8.44 -12.65
N LEU A 109 23.89 -9.49 -12.28
CA LEU A 109 23.97 -10.74 -13.03
C LEU A 109 22.87 -11.74 -12.64
N GLY A 110 22.28 -11.61 -11.44
CA GLY A 110 21.24 -12.51 -10.97
C GLY A 110 21.20 -12.65 -9.45
N CYS A 111 20.47 -13.68 -8.99
CA CYS A 111 20.31 -14.00 -7.58
C CYS A 111 20.74 -15.45 -7.31
N THR A 112 21.27 -15.69 -6.11
CA THR A 112 21.57 -17.04 -5.58
C THR A 112 20.82 -17.26 -4.28
N ASP A 113 20.13 -18.40 -4.20
CA ASP A 113 19.33 -18.79 -3.05
C ASP A 113 20.21 -19.35 -1.92
N SER A 114 19.86 -19.04 -0.67
CA SER A 114 20.35 -19.74 0.51
C SER A 114 19.66 -21.10 0.65
N ALA A 115 20.12 -21.89 1.63
CA ALA A 115 19.30 -22.98 2.12
C ALA A 115 17.95 -22.46 2.65
N THR A 116 16.90 -23.27 2.47
CA THR A 116 15.57 -23.00 3.01
C THR A 116 15.54 -23.27 4.51
N VAL A 117 14.92 -22.36 5.26
CA VAL A 117 14.72 -22.43 6.71
C VAL A 117 13.22 -22.54 6.99
N PRO A 118 12.74 -23.68 7.53
CA PRO A 118 11.36 -23.80 8.00
C PRO A 118 11.16 -23.11 9.37
N VAL A 119 9.90 -22.75 9.67
CA VAL A 119 9.44 -22.43 11.04
C VAL A 119 9.37 -23.69 11.88
#